data_AF-A0A955E744-F1
#
_entry.id   AF-A0A955E744-F1
#
_cell.length_a   1.000
_cell.length_b   1.000
_cell.length_c   1.000
_cell.angle_alpha   90.00
_cell.angle_beta   90.00
_cell.angle_gamma   90.00
#
_symmetry.space_group_name_H-M   'P 1'
#
loop_
_entity.id
_entity.type
_entity.pdbx_description
1 polymer ?
#
loop_
_entity_poly.entity_id
_entity_poly.type
_entity_poly.pdbx_seq_one_letter_code
_entity_poly.pdbx_strand_id
1 'polypeptide(L)'
;MLDKLLEGQKDNLIGMLTSKLGVSDDQAGGFLNKLLPMIEGLLGKGKIDPSALLKGDVSSLKSGLDLDVLGKALGGGKEKAEQGIETVAGPIAEKLNGLDNPMDMLKGVMGGDAEGLLKKGLGKIFG
;
A
#
# COMPACT_ATOMS: atom_id res chain seq x y z
N MET A 1 -2.02 -8.39 -5.58
CA MET A 1 -1.95 -7.62 -6.85
C MET A 1 -0.99 -6.44 -6.76
N LEU A 2 -1.07 -5.58 -5.73
CA LEU A 2 -0.02 -4.61 -5.38
C LEU A 2 1.35 -5.28 -5.22
N ASP A 3 1.40 -6.49 -4.64
CA ASP A 3 2.66 -7.24 -4.50
C ASP A 3 3.36 -7.47 -5.86
N LYS A 4 2.60 -7.76 -6.92
CA LYS A 4 3.11 -7.92 -8.29
C LYS A 4 3.49 -6.59 -8.93
N LEU A 5 2.70 -5.53 -8.68
CA LEU A 5 2.98 -4.18 -9.19
C LEU A 5 4.31 -3.63 -8.65
N LEU A 6 4.65 -4.01 -7.43
CA LEU A 6 5.83 -3.55 -6.72
C LEU A 6 6.98 -4.56 -6.75
N GLU A 7 6.84 -5.69 -7.45
CA GLU A 7 7.85 -6.76 -7.51
C GLU A 7 9.22 -6.22 -7.97
N GLY A 8 9.25 -5.40 -9.03
CA GLY A 8 10.47 -4.74 -9.51
C GLY A 8 11.02 -3.61 -8.62
N GLN A 9 10.36 -3.31 -7.49
CA GLN A 9 10.84 -2.34 -6.50
C GLN A 9 11.05 -2.95 -5.11
N LYS A 10 10.68 -4.22 -4.88
CA LYS A 10 10.82 -4.86 -3.57
C LYS A 10 12.25 -4.77 -3.05
N ASP A 11 13.24 -5.09 -3.86
CA ASP A 11 14.65 -5.05 -3.44
C ASP A 11 15.09 -3.64 -3.03
N ASN A 12 14.62 -2.60 -3.75
CA ASN A 12 14.89 -1.22 -3.39
C ASN A 12 14.21 -0.83 -2.07
N LEU A 13 12.94 -1.22 -1.88
CA LEU A 13 12.21 -0.97 -0.64
C LEU A 13 12.85 -1.68 0.55
N ILE A 14 13.34 -2.92 0.36
CA ILE A 14 14.12 -3.67 1.35
C ILE A 14 15.37 -2.89 1.72
N GLY A 15 16.16 -2.47 0.72
CA GLY A 15 17.38 -1.67 0.93
C GLY A 15 17.13 -0.35 1.65
N MET A 16 15.99 0.30 1.39
CA MET A 16 15.61 1.53 2.10
C MET A 16 15.26 1.26 3.56
N LEU A 17 14.50 0.20 3.84
CA LEU A 17 14.14 -0.21 5.20
C LEU A 17 15.38 -0.60 6.01
N THR A 18 16.29 -1.38 5.42
CA THR A 18 17.51 -1.83 6.09
C THR A 18 18.43 -0.65 6.40
N SER A 19 18.62 0.25 5.42
CA SER A 19 19.44 1.46 5.57
C SER A 19 18.86 2.44 6.58
N LYS A 20 17.55 2.72 6.54
CA LYS A 20 16.92 3.71 7.44
C LYS A 20 16.65 3.20 8.84
N LEU A 21 16.27 1.94 8.99
CA LEU A 21 15.80 1.39 10.27
C LEU A 21 16.78 0.43 10.92
N GLY A 22 17.92 0.15 10.27
CA GLY A 22 18.93 -0.78 10.78
C GLY A 22 18.39 -2.20 10.98
N VAL A 23 17.43 -2.62 10.15
CA VAL A 23 16.85 -3.97 10.17
C VAL A 23 17.56 -4.87 9.16
N SER A 24 17.46 -6.19 9.33
CA SER A 24 17.97 -7.13 8.32
C SER A 24 17.08 -7.18 7.09
N ASP A 25 17.63 -7.67 5.97
CA ASP A 25 16.89 -7.87 4.72
C ASP A 25 15.68 -8.80 4.93
N ASP A 26 15.84 -9.85 5.75
CA ASP A 26 14.76 -10.78 6.10
C ASP A 26 13.62 -10.08 6.86
N GLN A 27 13.95 -9.17 7.78
CA GLN A 27 12.98 -8.39 8.54
C GLN A 27 12.24 -7.40 7.63
N ALA A 28 12.98 -6.69 6.78
CA ALA A 28 12.42 -5.76 5.80
C ALA A 28 11.51 -6.47 4.78
N GLY A 29 11.96 -7.61 4.25
CA GLY A 29 11.17 -8.45 3.34
C GLY A 29 9.92 -9.00 4.03
N GLY A 30 10.04 -9.49 5.27
CA GLY A 30 8.91 -9.95 6.09
C GLY A 30 7.89 -8.84 6.37
N PHE A 31 8.36 -7.62 6.61
CA PHE A 31 7.50 -6.44 6.75
C PHE A 31 6.73 -6.13 5.46
N LEU A 32 7.41 -6.05 4.31
CA LEU A 32 6.76 -5.77 3.03
C LEU A 32 5.74 -6.86 2.64
N ASN A 33 6.09 -8.13 2.87
CA ASN A 33 5.21 -9.27 2.62
C ASN A 33 3.94 -9.26 3.49
N LYS A 34 3.93 -8.52 4.61
CA LYS A 34 2.73 -8.29 5.43
C LYS A 34 2.02 -6.98 5.05
N LEU A 35 2.79 -5.92 4.82
CA LEU A 35 2.27 -4.60 4.51
C LEU A 35 1.42 -4.60 3.23
N LEU A 36 1.95 -5.14 2.13
CA LEU A 36 1.30 -5.06 0.82
C LEU A 36 -0.07 -5.78 0.80
N PRO A 37 -0.20 -7.02 1.31
CA PRO A 37 -1.51 -7.67 1.41
C PRO A 37 -2.50 -6.95 2.34
N MET A 38 -2.01 -6.32 3.43
CA MET A 38 -2.87 -5.54 4.31
C MET A 38 -3.42 -4.30 3.60
N ILE A 39 -2.58 -3.57 2.86
CA ILE A 39 -3.01 -2.44 2.04
C ILE A 39 -4.05 -2.89 1.00
N GLU A 40 -3.78 -3.98 0.27
CA GLU A 40 -4.74 -4.55 -0.69
C GLU A 40 -6.09 -4.86 -0.03
N GLY A 41 -6.07 -5.52 1.14
CA GLY A 41 -7.27 -5.86 1.88
C GLY A 41 -8.05 -4.65 2.38
N LEU A 42 -7.39 -3.53 2.66
CA LEU A 42 -8.04 -2.28 3.06
C LEU A 42 -8.65 -1.54 1.88
N LEU A 43 -7.95 -1.51 0.73
CA LEU A 43 -8.48 -0.99 -0.53
C LEU A 43 -9.72 -1.77 -0.97
N GLY A 44 -9.65 -3.11 -0.98
CA GLY A 44 -10.78 -3.98 -1.33
C GLY A 44 -11.99 -3.85 -0.41
N LYS A 45 -11.80 -3.35 0.83
CA LYS A 45 -12.88 -3.07 1.78
C LYS A 45 -13.34 -1.61 1.74
N GLY A 46 -12.78 -0.77 0.86
CA GLY A 46 -13.06 0.66 0.80
C GLY A 46 -12.64 1.44 2.06
N LYS A 47 -11.73 0.88 2.87
CA LYS A 47 -11.25 1.50 4.11
C LYS A 47 -10.11 2.50 3.88
N ILE A 48 -9.45 2.41 2.74
CA ILE A 48 -8.42 3.34 2.28
C ILE A 48 -8.81 3.81 0.88
N ASP A 49 -8.68 5.12 0.64
CA ASP A 49 -8.84 5.69 -0.69
C ASP A 49 -7.61 5.34 -1.55
N PRO A 50 -7.77 4.77 -2.76
CA PRO A 50 -6.67 4.55 -3.70
C PRO A 50 -5.81 5.81 -3.93
N SER A 51 -6.44 6.98 -3.92
CA SER A 51 -5.78 8.28 -4.05
C SER A 51 -4.84 8.57 -2.89
N ALA A 52 -5.14 8.08 -1.69
CA ALA A 52 -4.26 8.18 -0.53
C ALA A 52 -2.98 7.36 -0.75
N LEU A 53 -3.09 6.17 -1.37
CA LEU A 53 -1.92 5.37 -1.72
C LEU A 53 -1.06 6.05 -2.80
N LEU A 54 -1.68 6.61 -3.84
CA LEU A 54 -0.98 7.37 -4.89
C LEU A 54 -0.35 8.67 -4.38
N LYS A 55 -0.85 9.25 -3.30
CA LYS A 55 -0.24 10.42 -2.67
C LYS A 55 0.82 10.07 -1.64
N GLY A 56 1.02 8.78 -1.34
CA GLY A 56 1.86 8.34 -0.24
C GLY A 56 1.37 8.84 1.11
N ASP A 57 0.04 8.95 1.29
CA ASP A 57 -0.56 9.44 2.54
C ASP A 57 -0.44 8.39 3.65
N VAL A 58 0.64 8.54 4.39
CA VAL A 58 1.01 7.75 5.56
C VAL A 58 -0.09 7.77 6.63
N SER A 59 -0.81 8.87 6.83
CA SER A 59 -1.80 8.98 7.92
C SER A 59 -2.98 8.06 7.69
N SER A 60 -3.47 8.01 6.45
CA SER A 60 -4.53 7.10 6.02
C SER A 60 -4.10 5.64 6.11
N LEU A 61 -2.85 5.34 5.72
CA LEU A 61 -2.27 4.00 5.84
C LEU A 61 -2.16 3.55 7.30
N LYS A 62 -1.56 4.36 8.16
CA LYS A 62 -1.38 4.05 9.60
C LYS A 62 -2.70 3.75 10.31
N SER A 63 -3.77 4.48 9.97
CA SER A 63 -5.08 4.33 10.62
C SER A 63 -5.79 3.02 10.29
N GLY A 64 -5.49 2.42 9.13
CA GLY A 64 -6.12 1.17 8.69
C GLY A 64 -5.30 -0.09 8.98
N LEU A 65 -3.99 0.06 9.22
CA LEU A 65 -3.04 -1.06 9.33
C LEU A 65 -2.86 -1.55 10.77
N ASP A 66 -2.54 -2.84 10.91
CA ASP A 66 -2.13 -3.41 12.20
C ASP A 66 -0.65 -3.12 12.46
N LEU A 67 -0.39 -1.96 13.08
CA LEU A 67 0.97 -1.49 13.39
C LEU A 67 1.73 -2.41 14.35
N ASP A 68 1.04 -3.19 15.18
CA ASP A 68 1.70 -4.10 16.11
C ASP A 68 2.30 -5.31 15.35
N VAL A 69 1.50 -5.90 14.46
CA VAL A 69 1.94 -7.01 13.60
C VAL A 69 3.05 -6.58 12.66
N LEU A 70 2.95 -5.39 12.08
CA LEU A 70 3.97 -4.83 11.20
C LEU A 70 5.26 -4.49 11.97
N GLY A 71 5.14 -3.93 13.17
CA GLY A 71 6.28 -3.57 14.01
C GLY A 71 7.09 -4.79 14.42
N LYS A 72 6.40 -5.87 14.78
CA LYS A 72 7.02 -7.17 15.10
C LYS A 72 7.80 -7.75 13.93
N ALA A 73 7.35 -7.54 12.69
CA ALA A 73 8.07 -7.99 11.50
C ALA A 73 9.43 -7.28 11.35
N LEU A 74 9.53 -6.03 11.80
CA LEU A 74 10.76 -5.24 11.84
C LEU A 74 11.58 -5.44 13.14
N GLY A 75 11.18 -6.40 13.99
CA GLY A 75 11.82 -6.67 15.28
C GLY A 75 11.58 -5.58 16.33
N GLY A 76 10.47 -4.85 16.26
CA GLY A 76 10.11 -3.77 17.19
C GLY A 76 8.62 -3.72 17.53
N GLY A 77 8.15 -2.54 17.90
CA GLY A 77 6.73 -2.25 18.17
C GLY A 77 6.12 -1.30 17.15
N LYS A 78 4.97 -0.72 17.49
CA LYS A 78 4.19 0.18 16.61
C LYS A 78 5.02 1.33 16.03
N GLU A 79 5.88 1.96 16.82
CA GLU A 79 6.76 3.04 16.37
C GLU A 79 7.64 2.62 15.18
N LYS A 80 8.15 1.39 15.20
CA LYS A 80 9.00 0.86 14.13
C LYS A 80 8.17 0.56 12.87
N ALA A 81 6.92 0.12 13.04
CA ALA A 81 5.99 -0.02 11.92
C ALA A 81 5.70 1.31 11.25
N GLU A 82 5.47 2.35 12.05
CA GLU A 82 5.20 3.71 11.56
C GLU A 82 6.36 4.25 10.72
N GLN A 83 7.59 4.12 11.23
CA GLN A 83 8.81 4.48 10.50
C GLN A 83 8.99 3.64 9.23
N GLY A 84 8.65 2.35 9.28
CA GLY A 84 8.64 1.47 8.12
C GLY A 84 7.68 1.95 7.03
N ILE A 85 6.45 2.28 7.40
CA ILE A 85 5.43 2.81 6.48
C ILE A 85 5.89 4.14 5.89
N GLU A 86 6.39 5.07 6.71
CA GLU A 86 6.94 6.36 6.26
C GLU A 86 8.09 6.19 5.27
N THR A 87 8.92 5.17 5.47
CA THR A 87 10.06 4.87 4.60
C THR A 87 9.62 4.41 3.22
N VAL A 88 8.54 3.64 3.12
CA VAL A 88 8.14 2.98 1.86
C VAL A 88 6.94 3.64 1.17
N ALA A 89 6.12 4.43 1.87
CA ALA A 89 4.91 5.03 1.31
C ALA A 89 5.19 5.95 0.12
N GLY A 90 6.22 6.80 0.21
CA GLY A 90 6.64 7.68 -0.89
C GLY A 90 7.08 6.90 -2.13
N PRO A 91 8.08 6.00 -2.03
CA PRO A 91 8.52 5.18 -3.16
C PRO A 91 7.41 4.31 -3.77
N ILE A 92 6.53 3.74 -2.94
CA ILE A 92 5.36 2.99 -3.43
C ILE A 92 4.45 3.91 -4.26
N ALA A 93 4.15 5.12 -3.75
CA ALA A 93 3.35 6.11 -4.45
C ALA A 93 3.99 6.53 -5.78
N GLU A 94 5.30 6.82 -5.79
CA GLU A 94 6.05 7.16 -7.01
C GLU A 94 5.98 6.03 -8.04
N LYS A 95 6.19 4.78 -7.59
CA LYS A 95 6.12 3.62 -8.49
C LYS A 95 4.74 3.43 -9.08
N LEU A 96 3.69 3.61 -8.29
CA LEU A 96 2.32 3.51 -8.77
C LEU A 96 1.99 4.63 -9.75
N ASN A 97 2.36 5.88 -9.45
CA ASN A 97 2.14 7.02 -10.36
C ASN A 97 2.92 6.90 -11.68
N GLY A 98 4.03 6.15 -11.70
CA GLY A 98 4.78 5.85 -12.91
C GLY A 98 4.13 4.80 -13.82
N LEU A 99 2.98 4.22 -13.45
CA LEU A 99 2.20 3.33 -14.30
C LEU A 99 1.34 4.14 -15.29
N ASP A 100 0.98 3.54 -16.43
CA ASP A 100 0.15 4.24 -17.44
C ASP A 100 -1.26 4.59 -16.92
N ASN A 101 -1.85 3.73 -16.06
CA ASN A 101 -3.21 3.92 -15.51
C ASN A 101 -3.31 3.46 -14.03
N PRO A 102 -2.64 4.14 -13.08
CA PRO A 102 -2.57 3.74 -11.68
C PRO A 102 -3.94 3.54 -11.03
N MET A 103 -4.86 4.47 -11.28
CA MET A 103 -6.19 4.41 -10.67
C MET A 103 -7.00 3.23 -11.19
N ASP A 104 -6.89 2.86 -12.47
CA ASP A 104 -7.62 1.71 -13.00
C ASP A 104 -7.01 0.38 -12.52
N MET A 105 -5.68 0.33 -12.34
CA MET A 105 -5.05 -0.83 -11.70
C MET A 105 -5.47 -0.99 -10.24
N LEU A 106 -5.49 0.11 -9.47
CA LEU A 106 -5.96 0.10 -8.08
C LEU A 106 -7.46 -0.23 -7.98
N LYS A 107 -8.30 0.23 -8.93
CA LYS A 107 -9.70 -0.22 -9.04
C LYS A 107 -9.79 -1.72 -9.31
N GLY A 108 -8.90 -2.27 -10.11
CA GLY A 108 -8.77 -3.73 -10.29
C GLY A 108 -8.50 -4.47 -8.97
N VAL A 109 -7.71 -3.88 -8.06
CA VAL A 109 -7.47 -4.42 -6.71
C VAL A 109 -8.72 -4.35 -5.83
N MET A 110 -9.54 -3.29 -5.99
CA MET A 110 -10.78 -3.14 -5.21
C MET A 110 -11.87 -4.13 -5.61
N GLY A 111 -11.67 -4.92 -6.67
CA GLY A 111 -12.66 -5.82 -7.25
C GLY A 111 -13.59 -5.07 -8.20
N GLY A 112 -13.98 -5.74 -9.30
CA GLY A 112 -14.88 -5.21 -10.34
C GLY A 112 -16.24 -4.72 -9.85
N ASP A 113 -16.60 -4.92 -8.58
CA ASP A 113 -17.80 -4.36 -7.96
C ASP A 113 -17.71 -2.84 -7.72
N ALA A 114 -16.51 -2.26 -7.60
CA ALA A 114 -16.32 -0.82 -7.62
C ALA A 114 -16.68 -0.23 -9.00
N GLU A 115 -16.47 -0.98 -10.07
CA GLU A 115 -16.92 -0.65 -11.43
C GLU A 115 -18.45 -0.63 -11.51
N GLY A 116 -19.14 -1.48 -10.74
CA GLY A 116 -20.59 -1.50 -10.60
C GLY A 116 -21.16 -0.28 -9.85
N LEU A 117 -20.44 0.24 -8.84
CA LEU A 117 -20.84 1.45 -8.11
C LEU A 117 -20.52 2.74 -8.88
N LEU A 118 -19.37 2.80 -9.57
CA LEU A 118 -19.02 3.93 -10.43
C LEU A 118 -19.93 4.02 -11.68
N LYS A 119 -20.27 2.87 -12.30
CA LYS A 119 -21.28 2.85 -13.39
C LYS A 119 -22.67 3.25 -12.91
N LYS A 120 -23.10 2.83 -11.71
CA LYS A 120 -24.41 3.23 -11.16
C LYS A 120 -24.48 4.73 -10.80
N GLY A 121 -23.37 5.35 -10.42
CA GLY A 121 -23.30 6.79 -10.13
C GLY A 121 -23.35 7.68 -11.38
N LEU A 122 -22.67 7.28 -12.46
CA LEU A 122 -22.63 8.06 -13.71
C LEU A 122 -23.78 7.74 -14.68
N GLY A 123 -24.33 6.52 -14.63
CA GLY A 123 -25.43 6.11 -15.51
C GLY A 123 -26.79 6.76 -15.21
N LYS A 124 -26.93 7.48 -14.10
CA LYS A 124 -28.19 8.16 -13.71
C LYS A 124 -28.28 9.64 -14.11
N ILE A 125 -27.21 10.22 -14.66
CA ILE A 125 -27.18 11.65 -15.02
C ILE A 125 -27.57 11.86 -16.50
N PHE A 126 -27.65 10.78 -17.29
CA PHE A 126 -28.01 10.81 -18.72
C PHE A 126 -29.15 9.84 -19.10
N GLY A 127 -29.98 9.44 -18.14
CA GLY A 127 -31.15 8.60 -18.35
C GLY A 127 -32.45 9.38 -18.24
#